data_AF-A0A0V1LX92-F1
#
_entry.id   AF-A0A0V1LX92-F1
#
_cell.length_a   1.000
_cell.length_b   1.000
_cell.length_c   1.000
_cell.angle_alpha   90.00
_cell.angle_beta   90.00
_cell.angle_gamma   90.00
#
_symmetry.space_group_name_H-M   'P 1'
#
loop_
_entity.id
_entity.type
_entity.pdbx_description
1 polymer ?
#
loop_
_entity_poly.entity_id
_entity_poly.type
_entity_poly.pdbx_seq_one_letter_code
_entity_poly.pdbx_strand_id
1 'polypeptide(L)'
;LVYNADETSLIWKYLPETSLVSMMEKTASGFKLCKETVTLLCCANAIGSHRLPLLLVGKSKRPRAMIGVQKLPVVYDYQTKLITESY
;
A
#
# COMPACT_ATOMS: atom_id res chain seq x y z
N LEU A 1 -6.83 28.50 -4.32
CA LEU A 1 -7.51 27.29 -3.81
C LEU A 1 -6.56 26.62 -2.85
N VAL A 2 -6.98 26.32 -1.62
CA VAL A 2 -6.14 25.65 -0.62
C VAL A 2 -6.36 24.14 -0.73
N TYR A 3 -5.27 23.40 -0.86
CA TYR A 3 -5.24 21.94 -0.89
C TYR A 3 -4.42 21.45 0.29
N ASN A 4 -4.87 20.36 0.89
CA ASN A 4 -4.07 19.60 1.85
C ASN A 4 -3.59 18.31 1.19
N ALA A 5 -2.37 17.91 1.49
CA ALA A 5 -1.80 16.64 1.08
C ALA A 5 -1.29 15.88 2.31
N ASP A 6 -1.54 14.58 2.35
CA ASP A 6 -1.12 13.72 3.46
C ASP A 6 -0.77 12.32 2.99
N GLU A 7 0.18 11.70 3.69
CA GLU A 7 0.68 10.37 3.42
C GLU A 7 0.03 9.34 4.35
N THR A 8 -0.45 8.24 3.79
CA THR A 8 -1.00 7.13 4.55
C THR A 8 -0.40 5.81 4.11
N SER A 9 -0.16 4.91 5.06
CA SER A 9 0.33 3.56 4.78
C SER A 9 -0.84 2.60 4.57
N LEU A 10 -0.90 2.00 3.39
CA LEU A 10 -1.86 0.95 3.06
C LEU A 10 -1.22 -0.42 3.26
N ILE A 11 -1.81 -1.23 4.15
CA ILE A 11 -1.39 -2.61 4.39
C ILE A 11 -2.23 -3.53 3.50
N TRP A 12 -1.58 -4.35 2.68
CA TRP A 12 -2.25 -5.34 1.83
C TRP A 12 -1.72 -6.75 2.11
N LYS A 13 -2.53 -7.77 1.81
CA LYS A 13 -2.32 -9.19 2.16
C LYS A 13 -2.27 -9.51 3.66
N TYR A 14 -2.73 -8.59 4.52
CA TYR A 14 -2.83 -8.87 5.95
C TYR A 14 -3.97 -9.86 6.23
N LEU A 15 -3.63 -11.00 6.81
CA LEU A 15 -4.63 -11.94 7.32
C LEU A 15 -5.16 -11.44 8.66
N PRO A 16 -6.48 -11.41 8.89
CA PRO A 16 -7.05 -11.07 10.19
C PRO A 16 -6.56 -12.05 11.25
N GLU A 17 -6.13 -11.56 12.40
CA GLU A 17 -5.44 -12.36 13.43
C GLU A 17 -6.29 -13.47 14.06
N THR A 18 -7.62 -13.34 13.97
CA THR A 18 -8.61 -14.13 14.72
C THR A 18 -9.47 -15.03 13.82
N SER A 19 -9.17 -15.14 12.53
CA SER A 19 -9.92 -16.04 11.64
C SER A 19 -9.46 -17.50 11.82
N LEU A 20 -10.38 -18.46 11.70
CA LEU A 20 -10.06 -19.90 11.71
C LEU A 20 -8.96 -20.23 10.69
N VAL A 21 -9.03 -19.63 9.51
CA VAL A 21 -8.01 -19.75 8.45
C VAL A 21 -6.65 -19.23 8.94
N SER A 22 -6.59 -18.07 9.60
CA SER A 22 -5.33 -17.54 10.12
C SER A 22 -4.71 -18.40 11.24
N MET A 23 -5.52 -19.04 12.09
CA MET A 23 -4.99 -19.96 13.11
C MET A 23 -4.41 -21.21 12.46
N MET A 24 -5.10 -21.78 11.47
CA MET A 24 -4.62 -22.95 10.74
C MET A 24 -3.36 -22.64 9.92
N GLU A 25 -3.30 -21.49 9.24
CA GLU A 25 -2.13 -21.07 8.49
C GLU A 25 -0.94 -20.76 9.39
N LYS A 26 -1.13 -20.11 10.55
CA LYS A 26 -0.06 -19.88 11.55
C LYS A 26 0.58 -21.18 12.04
N THR A 27 -0.20 -22.27 12.09
CA THR A 27 0.29 -23.59 12.52
C THR A 27 0.94 -24.40 11.40
N ALA A 28 0.85 -23.95 10.13
CA ALA A 28 1.47 -24.64 9.00
C ALA A 28 2.99 -24.44 9.00
N SER A 29 3.74 -25.51 8.73
CA SER A 29 5.20 -25.44 8.61
C SER A 29 5.60 -24.53 7.42
N GLY A 30 6.41 -23.50 7.70
CA GLY A 30 6.84 -22.54 6.70
C GLY A 30 5.92 -21.31 6.52
N PHE A 31 4.92 -21.12 7.38
CA PHE A 31 4.09 -19.91 7.33
C PHE A 31 4.91 -18.64 7.59
N LYS A 32 4.81 -17.69 6.64
CA LYS A 32 5.36 -16.33 6.78
C LYS A 32 4.23 -15.35 6.55
N LEU A 33 3.94 -14.53 7.56
CA LEU A 33 2.93 -13.47 7.44
C LEU A 33 3.31 -12.53 6.29
N CYS A 34 2.50 -12.51 5.24
CA CYS A 34 2.71 -11.64 4.09
C CYS A 34 2.13 -10.26 4.40
N LYS A 35 2.83 -9.47 5.22
CA LYS A 35 2.49 -8.06 5.45
C LYS A 35 3.27 -7.22 4.46
N GLU A 36 2.62 -6.80 3.39
CA GLU A 36 3.20 -5.83 2.46
C GLU A 36 2.53 -4.47 2.70
N THR A 37 3.35 -3.43 2.88
CA THR A 37 2.90 -2.05 3.05
C THR A 37 3.31 -1.23 1.83
N VAL A 38 2.41 -0.35 1.39
CA VAL A 38 2.63 0.63 0.33
C VAL A 38 2.18 1.99 0.82
N THR A 39 2.84 3.04 0.39
CA THR A 39 2.50 4.41 0.80
C THR A 39 1.57 5.03 -0.22
N LEU A 40 0.53 5.72 0.24
CA LEU A 40 -0.43 6.43 -0.57
C LEU A 40 -0.39 7.91 -0.21
N LEU A 41 -0.11 8.77 -1.18
CA LEU A 41 -0.23 10.21 -1.03
C LEU A 41 -1.60 10.65 -1.55
N CYS A 42 -2.37 11.27 -0.66
CA CYS A 42 -3.69 11.83 -0.95
C CYS A 42 -3.58 13.35 -1.01
N CYS A 43 -4.29 14.00 -1.94
CA CYS A 43 -4.39 15.46 -1.97
C CYS A 43 -5.79 15.92 -2.37
N ALA A 44 -6.40 16.80 -1.57
CA ALA A 44 -7.77 17.27 -1.75
C ALA A 44 -7.95 18.72 -1.30
N ASN A 45 -8.96 19.39 -1.83
CA ASN A 45 -9.36 20.70 -1.33
C ASN A 45 -10.08 20.58 0.02
N ALA A 46 -10.17 21.69 0.77
CA ALA A 46 -10.73 21.68 2.12
C ALA A 46 -12.19 21.15 2.22
N ILE A 47 -12.98 21.28 1.15
CA ILE A 47 -14.39 20.86 1.11
C ILE A 47 -14.52 19.43 0.52
N GLY A 48 -13.44 18.85 -0.02
CA GLY A 48 -13.41 17.50 -0.57
C GLY A 48 -14.08 17.31 -1.94
N SER A 49 -14.55 18.40 -2.57
CA SER A 49 -15.19 18.38 -3.90
C SER A 49 -14.22 18.14 -5.04
N HIS A 50 -12.94 18.43 -4.84
CA HIS A 50 -11.90 18.15 -5.81
C HIS A 50 -10.72 17.45 -5.13
N ARG A 51 -10.22 16.40 -5.79
CA ARG A 51 -9.11 15.58 -5.32
C ARG A 51 -8.16 15.35 -6.48
N LEU A 52 -6.86 15.43 -6.21
CA LEU A 52 -5.85 15.05 -7.19
C LEU A 52 -5.80 13.51 -7.32
N PRO A 53 -5.28 12.99 -8.45
CA PRO A 53 -5.02 11.55 -8.58
C PRO A 53 -4.17 11.03 -7.43
N LEU A 54 -4.56 9.88 -6.88
CA LEU A 54 -3.78 9.21 -5.83
C LEU A 54 -2.42 8.78 -6.36
N LEU A 55 -1.38 9.01 -5.58
CA LEU A 55 -0.04 8.51 -5.86
C LEU A 55 0.26 7.32 -4.93
N LEU A 56 0.43 6.14 -5.52
CA LEU A 56 0.85 4.93 -4.84
C LEU A 56 2.36 4.78 -4.98
N VAL A 57 3.09 4.81 -3.87
CA VAL A 57 4.54 4.62 -3.82
C VAL A 57 4.85 3.25 -3.24
N GLY A 58 5.50 2.41 -4.06
CA GLY A 58 5.96 1.08 -3.64
C GLY A 58 7.48 0.97 -3.51
N LYS A 59 7.96 -0.24 -3.19
CA LYS A 59 9.40 -0.53 -3.02
C LYS A 59 10.13 -0.89 -4.30
N SER A 60 9.41 -1.30 -5.35
CA SER A 60 10.00 -1.83 -6.58
C SER A 60 9.47 -1.10 -7.79
N LYS A 61 10.35 -0.73 -8.73
CA LYS A 61 9.97 -0.12 -10.00
C LYS A 61 8.90 -0.91 -10.77
N ARG A 62 8.89 -2.23 -10.65
CA ARG A 62 7.94 -3.13 -11.31
C ARG A 62 7.43 -4.17 -10.31
N PRO A 63 6.39 -3.87 -9.54
CA PRO A 63 5.82 -4.81 -8.59
C PRO A 63 5.24 -6.03 -9.32
N ARG A 64 5.53 -7.23 -8.82
CA ARG A 64 4.98 -8.48 -9.38
C ARG A 64 3.45 -8.49 -9.35
N ALA A 65 2.85 -7.87 -8.34
CA ALA A 65 1.40 -7.78 -8.18
C ALA A 65 0.71 -6.92 -9.25
N MET A 66 1.47 -6.11 -10.01
CA MET A 66 0.94 -5.23 -11.05
C MET A 66 1.26 -5.74 -12.47
N ILE A 67 1.89 -6.93 -12.60
CA ILE A 67 2.13 -7.55 -13.91
C ILE A 67 0.78 -7.90 -14.54
N GLY A 68 0.58 -7.50 -15.79
CA GLY A 68 -0.66 -7.75 -16.54
C GLY A 68 -1.79 -6.74 -16.25
N VAL A 69 -1.57 -5.79 -15.34
CA VAL A 69 -2.53 -4.71 -15.10
C VAL A 69 -2.36 -3.62 -16.18
N GLN A 70 -3.36 -3.46 -17.04
CA GLN A 70 -3.29 -2.55 -18.19
C GLN A 70 -3.54 -1.09 -17.80
N LYS A 71 -4.41 -0.84 -16.82
CA LYS A 71 -4.74 0.51 -16.34
C LYS A 71 -4.96 0.47 -14.84
N LEU A 72 -4.24 1.34 -14.12
CA LEU A 72 -4.42 1.54 -12.69
C LEU A 72 -5.31 2.77 -12.45
N PRO A 73 -6.18 2.74 -11.43
CA PRO A 73 -6.94 3.92 -11.01
C PRO A 73 -6.08 4.94 -10.25
N VAL A 74 -4.79 4.64 -10.04
CA VAL A 74 -3.82 5.44 -9.30
C VAL A 74 -2.57 5.65 -10.15
N VAL A 75 -1.84 6.73 -9.88
CA VAL A 75 -0.49 6.93 -10.39
C VAL A 75 0.45 6.07 -9.54
N TYR A 76 1.35 5.33 -10.17
CA TYR A 76 2.32 4.50 -9.46
C TYR A 76 3.72 5.07 -9.59
N ASP A 77 4.44 5.13 -8.47
CA ASP A 77 5.87 5.38 -8.42
C ASP A 77 6.55 4.45 -7.40
N TYR A 78 7.86 4.48 -7.35
CA TYR A 78 8.65 3.65 -6.47
C TYR A 78 9.72 4.45 -5.76
N GLN A 79 9.96 4.11 -4.50
CA GLN A 79 11.01 4.74 -3.74
C GLN A 79 12.38 4.22 -4.22
N THR A 80 13.31 5.15 -4.47
CA THR A 80 14.69 4.84 -4.92
C THR A 80 15.68 4.72 -3.76
N LYS A 81 15.36 5.28 -2.60
CA LYS A 81 16.15 5.15 -1.36
C LYS A 81 15.53 4.12 -0.42
N LEU A 82 16.32 3.16 0.04
CA LEU A 82 15.91 2.31 1.16
C LEU A 82 15.77 3.21 2.39
N ILE A 83 14.54 3.55 2.77
CA ILE A 83 14.28 4.07 4.11
C ILE A 83 14.29 2.83 4.99
N THR A 84 15.40 2.59 5.67
CA THR A 84 15.45 1.64 6.77
C THR A 84 14.50 2.18 7.82
N GLU A 85 13.33 1.56 7.98
CA GLU A 85 12.50 1.78 9.16
C GLU A 85 13.33 1.32 10.37
N SER A 86 14.00 2.27 11.02
CA SER A 86 14.45 2.13 12.40
C SER A 86 13.24 2.36 13.30
N TYR A 87 12.60 1.25 13.67
CA TYR A 87 11.75 1.13 14.86
C TYR A 87 12.37 0.08 15.77
#